data_AF-A0A7X7QBG4-F1
#
_entry.id   AF-A0A7X7QBG4-F1
#
_cell.length_a   1.000
_cell.length_b   1.000
_cell.length_c   1.000
_cell.angle_alpha   90.00
_cell.angle_beta   90.00
_cell.angle_gamma   90.00
#
_symmetry.space_group_name_H-M   'P 1'
#
loop_
_entity.id
_entity.type
_entity.pdbx_description
1 polymer ?
#
loop_
_entity_poly.entity_id
_entity_poly.type
_entity_poly.pdbx_seq_one_letter_code
_entity_poly.pdbx_strand_id
1 'polypeptide(L)'
;MLKLFKRRTPRRVVVFGLDCAPPAVLFQKSSEQHPLGLKDRLPNLSKLIDEGIHGPLSSSIPCITVPAWSCMLSGKDPGTLGFYGFRNRADHSYDRMMIATASAVHEPRLWDILGAAGRTSLVVGVPQTYPVQPMNGCLISSFLTPSTERQYTHPNDLRYEIDRVLDGRPYDLDVAEFRTEDKDYLLRQIYEMTEKRFAVIRHLLREKPWDFFISVEIGLDRIHHGMWKFWDTQHPKHEPGNAYQEAIPSYYQYLDQQIGALLDTLDDNTVVLVVSDHGAKRMEGGFAINEWLRQEGLLVLKEEPRYEGLVPFEKVEVDWEKTTAWGSGGYYGRVFMNVAGREPLGAVPARDYEAVRNELKARIEAIQDDQGRPMGSVAFKPEEVYRRIRTPQ
;
A
#
# COMPACT_ATOMS: atom_id res chain seq x y z
N MET A 1 39.32 -42.31 -5.02
CA MET A 1 38.37 -41.53 -4.20
C MET A 1 37.79 -40.41 -5.06
N LEU A 2 36.63 -40.64 -5.69
CA LEU A 2 35.88 -39.55 -6.31
C LEU A 2 35.24 -38.72 -5.19
N LYS A 3 35.68 -37.47 -5.01
CA LYS A 3 34.93 -36.48 -4.23
C LYS A 3 33.62 -36.24 -4.99
N LEU A 4 32.54 -36.89 -4.57
CA LEU A 4 31.18 -36.48 -4.95
C LEU A 4 31.05 -35.02 -4.48
N PHE A 5 31.06 -34.08 -5.43
CA PHE A 5 30.62 -32.73 -5.18
C PHE A 5 29.15 -32.82 -4.75
N LYS A 6 28.88 -32.73 -3.44
CA LYS A 6 27.54 -32.49 -2.91
C LYS A 6 27.05 -31.21 -3.59
N ARG A 7 26.23 -31.32 -4.65
CA ARG A 7 25.51 -30.18 -5.22
C ARG A 7 24.72 -29.59 -4.06
N ARG A 8 25.14 -28.42 -3.56
CA ARG A 8 24.34 -27.67 -2.59
C ARG A 8 22.99 -27.43 -3.24
N THR A 9 21.92 -27.90 -2.61
CA THR A 9 20.57 -27.54 -2.99
C THR A 9 20.49 -26.02 -2.96
N PRO A 10 20.07 -25.37 -4.07
CA PRO A 10 19.91 -23.91 -4.07
C PRO A 10 18.97 -23.51 -2.94
N ARG A 11 19.33 -22.45 -2.21
CA ARG A 11 18.46 -21.90 -1.16
C ARG A 11 17.20 -21.34 -1.78
N ARG A 12 16.08 -21.58 -1.11
CA ARG A 12 14.78 -20.98 -1.45
C ARG A 12 14.56 -19.73 -0.60
N VAL A 13 13.72 -18.82 -1.08
CA VAL A 13 13.35 -17.60 -0.35
C VAL A 13 11.83 -17.44 -0.35
N VAL A 14 11.24 -17.28 0.83
CA VAL A 14 9.82 -16.96 1.01
C VAL A 14 9.68 -15.58 1.64
N VAL A 15 8.77 -14.77 1.10
CA VAL A 15 8.44 -13.44 1.61
C VAL A 15 6.94 -13.39 1.94
N PHE A 16 6.63 -13.19 3.22
CA PHE A 16 5.30 -12.86 3.69
C PHE A 16 5.17 -11.34 3.81
N GLY A 17 4.42 -10.74 2.89
CA GLY A 17 4.07 -9.33 2.94
C GLY A 17 2.83 -9.12 3.78
N LEU A 18 2.96 -8.38 4.87
CA LEU A 18 1.85 -7.95 5.72
C LEU A 18 1.55 -6.49 5.37
N ASP A 19 0.54 -6.24 4.55
CA ASP A 19 0.22 -4.87 4.12
C ASP A 19 -0.19 -4.03 5.34
N CYS A 20 0.44 -2.85 5.49
CA CYS A 20 0.12 -1.92 6.57
C CYS A 20 0.45 -2.40 8.01
N ALA A 21 1.40 -3.32 8.20
CA ALA A 21 1.82 -3.82 9.52
C ALA A 21 2.76 -2.84 10.27
N PRO A 22 2.33 -2.22 11.40
CA PRO A 22 3.17 -1.27 12.14
C PRO A 22 4.16 -1.98 13.06
N PRO A 23 5.44 -1.55 13.12
CA PRO A 23 6.41 -2.10 14.08
C PRO A 23 5.96 -2.03 15.55
N ALA A 24 5.20 -0.99 15.93
CA ALA A 24 4.68 -0.84 17.28
C ALA A 24 3.72 -1.96 17.71
N VAL A 25 3.07 -2.62 16.73
CA VAL A 25 2.17 -3.75 16.98
C VAL A 25 2.97 -5.05 17.09
N LEU A 26 3.90 -5.30 16.17
CA LEU A 26 4.61 -6.59 16.08
C LEU A 26 5.78 -6.74 17.05
N PHE A 27 6.53 -5.66 17.33
CA PHE A 27 7.80 -5.75 18.05
C PHE A 27 7.66 -5.57 19.56
N GLN A 28 6.51 -5.10 20.03
CA GLN A 28 6.26 -4.82 21.45
C GLN A 28 5.26 -5.82 22.03
N LYS A 29 5.48 -6.20 23.28
CA LYS A 29 4.47 -6.90 24.08
C LYS A 29 3.40 -5.91 24.54
N SER A 30 2.19 -6.40 24.75
CA SER A 30 1.13 -5.59 25.33
C SER A 30 1.54 -5.08 26.72
N SER A 31 1.44 -3.77 26.94
CA SER A 31 1.75 -3.11 28.21
C SER A 31 1.11 -1.71 28.24
N GLU A 32 1.12 -1.05 29.40
CA GLU A 32 0.66 0.35 29.51
C GLU A 32 1.42 1.30 28.58
N GLN A 33 2.72 1.06 28.35
CA GLN A 33 3.56 1.85 27.46
C GLN A 33 3.34 1.51 25.97
N HIS A 34 2.89 0.29 25.70
CA HIS A 34 2.67 -0.23 24.35
C HIS A 34 1.28 -0.88 24.25
N PRO A 35 0.19 -0.08 24.31
CA PRO A 35 -1.18 -0.61 24.36
C PRO A 35 -1.61 -1.33 23.07
N LEU A 36 -0.88 -1.11 21.96
CA LEU A 36 -1.10 -1.79 20.68
C LEU A 36 -0.17 -3.00 20.47
N GLY A 37 0.76 -3.27 21.39
CA GLY A 37 1.72 -4.36 21.27
C GLY A 37 1.04 -5.72 21.30
N LEU A 38 1.38 -6.60 20.36
CA LEU A 38 0.82 -7.94 20.23
C LEU A 38 1.88 -9.05 20.22
N LYS A 39 3.17 -8.75 20.41
CA LYS A 39 4.25 -9.75 20.31
C LYS A 39 3.97 -11.00 21.16
N ASP A 40 3.48 -10.83 22.39
CA ASP A 40 3.13 -11.92 23.30
C ASP A 40 1.92 -12.77 22.87
N ARG A 41 1.16 -12.33 21.87
CA ARG A 41 -0.01 -13.02 21.30
C ARG A 41 0.27 -13.66 19.94
N LEU A 42 1.46 -13.49 19.36
CA LEU A 42 1.80 -13.91 18.00
C LEU A 42 2.98 -14.89 18.03
N PRO A 43 2.78 -16.15 18.47
CA PRO A 43 3.87 -17.08 18.74
C PRO A 43 4.77 -17.35 17.52
N ASN A 44 4.21 -17.43 16.30
CA ASN A 44 4.99 -17.75 15.11
C ASN A 44 5.85 -16.56 14.66
N LEU A 45 5.26 -15.37 14.55
CA LEU A 45 5.96 -14.13 14.23
C LEU A 45 6.97 -13.76 15.30
N SER A 46 6.63 -13.96 16.59
CA SER A 46 7.55 -13.72 17.70
C SER A 46 8.76 -14.64 17.66
N LYS A 47 8.57 -15.91 17.31
CA LYS A 47 9.70 -16.82 17.08
C LYS A 47 10.62 -16.31 15.98
N LEU A 48 10.08 -15.85 14.85
CA LEU A 48 10.88 -15.26 13.76
C LEU A 48 11.63 -13.99 14.21
N ILE A 49 11.01 -13.18 15.06
CA ILE A 49 11.61 -11.96 15.63
C ILE A 49 12.75 -12.32 16.61
N ASP A 50 12.53 -13.31 17.48
CA ASP A 50 13.45 -13.68 18.56
C ASP A 50 14.64 -14.52 18.06
N GLU A 51 14.44 -15.36 17.03
CA GLU A 51 15.47 -16.23 16.45
C GLU A 51 16.11 -15.64 15.18
N GLY A 52 15.57 -14.53 14.66
CA GLY A 52 16.00 -13.89 13.43
C GLY A 52 16.59 -12.49 13.59
N ILE A 53 16.64 -11.75 12.47
CA ILE A 53 17.04 -10.34 12.44
C ILE A 53 15.78 -9.53 12.14
N HIS A 54 15.45 -8.57 13.00
CA HIS A 54 14.30 -7.69 12.84
C HIS A 54 14.69 -6.23 13.14
N GLY A 55 13.91 -5.31 12.62
CA GLY A 55 14.07 -3.88 12.89
C GLY A 55 13.08 -3.04 12.09
N PRO A 56 12.83 -1.79 12.53
CA PRO A 56 12.01 -0.87 11.75
C PRO A 56 12.75 -0.49 10.45
N LEU A 57 12.00 -0.37 9.36
CA LEU A 57 12.49 0.10 8.06
C LEU A 57 11.71 1.34 7.62
N SER A 58 12.41 2.27 6.98
CA SER A 58 11.78 3.42 6.33
C SER A 58 11.12 2.96 5.01
N SER A 59 9.84 3.30 4.86
CA SER A 59 9.10 3.08 3.61
C SER A 59 9.50 4.10 2.53
N SER A 60 8.93 3.96 1.32
CA SER A 60 8.98 5.02 0.31
C SER A 60 8.24 6.26 0.79
N ILE A 61 8.52 7.40 0.16
CA ILE A 61 7.69 8.60 0.28
C ILE A 61 6.98 8.78 -1.07
N PRO A 62 5.64 8.85 -1.13
CA PRO A 62 4.73 8.55 -0.03
C PRO A 62 4.74 7.04 0.33
N CYS A 63 4.43 6.75 1.60
CA CYS A 63 4.40 5.40 2.15
C CYS A 63 3.00 4.79 1.96
N ILE A 64 2.65 4.49 0.71
CA ILE A 64 1.35 3.90 0.34
C ILE A 64 1.54 2.64 -0.51
N THR A 65 0.63 1.68 -0.36
CA THR A 65 0.68 0.33 -0.92
C THR A 65 1.30 0.19 -2.31
N VAL A 66 0.72 0.85 -3.32
CA VAL A 66 1.16 0.68 -4.73
C VAL A 66 2.63 1.06 -4.94
N PRO A 67 3.07 2.30 -4.68
CA PRO A 67 4.48 2.66 -4.82
C PRO A 67 5.37 1.89 -3.85
N ALA A 68 4.97 1.65 -2.59
CA ALA A 68 5.85 1.03 -1.59
C ALA A 68 6.25 -0.41 -1.96
N TRP A 69 5.29 -1.26 -2.37
CA TRP A 69 5.60 -2.61 -2.84
C TRP A 69 6.45 -2.60 -4.12
N SER A 70 6.10 -1.75 -5.08
CA SER A 70 6.88 -1.62 -6.32
C SER A 70 8.30 -1.12 -6.06
N CYS A 71 8.51 -0.22 -5.10
CA CYS A 71 9.83 0.23 -4.68
C CYS A 71 10.64 -0.92 -4.09
N MET A 72 10.05 -1.67 -3.15
CA MET A 72 10.70 -2.82 -2.50
C MET A 72 11.16 -3.86 -3.53
N LEU A 73 10.33 -4.14 -4.53
CA LEU A 73 10.56 -5.23 -5.48
C LEU A 73 11.41 -4.84 -6.70
N SER A 74 11.58 -3.56 -6.97
CA SER A 74 12.42 -3.05 -8.08
C SER A 74 13.71 -2.37 -7.61
N GLY A 75 13.82 -2.02 -6.32
CA GLY A 75 14.91 -1.22 -5.78
C GLY A 75 14.92 0.25 -6.26
N LYS A 76 13.79 0.74 -6.78
CA LYS A 76 13.61 2.10 -7.30
C LYS A 76 12.74 2.92 -6.38
N ASP A 77 12.89 4.25 -6.41
CA ASP A 77 12.02 5.18 -5.70
C ASP A 77 10.79 5.59 -6.54
N PRO A 78 9.73 6.15 -5.93
CA PRO A 78 8.50 6.53 -6.65
C PRO A 78 8.73 7.52 -7.79
N GLY A 79 9.71 8.43 -7.65
CA GLY A 79 10.06 9.37 -8.71
C GLY A 79 10.66 8.67 -9.94
N THR A 80 11.52 7.67 -9.72
CA THR A 80 12.08 6.83 -10.80
C THR A 80 10.99 6.01 -11.48
N LEU A 81 10.06 5.47 -10.68
CA LEU A 81 8.94 4.66 -11.17
C LEU A 81 7.88 5.49 -11.91
N GLY A 82 7.75 6.78 -11.58
CA GLY A 82 6.81 7.71 -12.23
C GLY A 82 5.37 7.61 -11.70
N PHE A 83 5.16 6.96 -10.56
CA PHE A 83 3.86 6.92 -9.88
C PHE A 83 4.04 7.08 -8.38
N TYR A 84 3.19 7.93 -7.80
CA TYR A 84 3.27 8.33 -6.40
C TYR A 84 2.11 7.75 -5.59
N GLY A 85 1.16 7.09 -6.23
CA GLY A 85 0.01 6.49 -5.58
C GLY A 85 -0.83 5.73 -6.60
N PHE A 86 -2.05 5.39 -6.22
CA PHE A 86 -2.93 4.61 -7.08
C PHE A 86 -3.36 5.37 -8.34
N ARG A 87 -3.76 6.64 -8.20
CA ARG A 87 -4.08 7.54 -9.32
C ARG A 87 -2.93 8.52 -9.48
N ASN A 88 -2.59 8.93 -10.69
CA ASN A 88 -1.53 9.91 -10.99
C ASN A 88 -2.01 10.81 -12.12
N ARG A 89 -1.50 12.05 -12.22
CA ARG A 89 -1.75 12.86 -13.42
C ARG A 89 -1.20 12.11 -14.63
N ALA A 90 -1.95 12.10 -15.72
CA ALA A 90 -1.49 11.49 -16.96
C ALA A 90 -0.58 12.43 -17.76
N ASP A 91 -0.78 13.74 -17.60
CA ASP A 91 -0.08 14.82 -18.30
C ASP A 91 -0.23 16.15 -17.52
N HIS A 92 0.12 17.26 -18.17
CA HIS A 92 -0.03 18.61 -17.62
C HIS A 92 -1.45 19.22 -17.74
N SER A 93 -2.45 18.46 -18.20
CA SER A 93 -3.86 18.88 -18.09
C SER A 93 -4.33 18.84 -16.63
N TYR A 94 -5.53 19.40 -16.38
CA TYR A 94 -6.08 19.55 -15.05
C TYR A 94 -6.85 18.31 -14.56
N ASP A 95 -7.39 17.50 -15.46
CA ASP A 95 -8.38 16.46 -15.18
C ASP A 95 -7.95 15.04 -15.56
N ARG A 96 -7.02 14.86 -16.50
CA ARG A 96 -6.58 13.51 -16.90
C ARG A 96 -5.76 12.84 -15.79
N MET A 97 -6.37 11.82 -15.19
CA MET A 97 -5.73 10.92 -14.24
C MET A 97 -5.56 9.51 -14.85
N MET A 98 -4.45 8.87 -14.57
CA MET A 98 -4.17 7.47 -14.90
C MET A 98 -4.04 6.62 -13.64
N ILE A 99 -4.39 5.34 -13.77
CA ILE A 99 -4.17 4.34 -12.71
C ILE A 99 -2.78 3.74 -12.87
N ALA A 100 -2.06 3.61 -11.76
CA ALA A 100 -0.78 2.91 -11.70
C ALA A 100 -1.00 1.39 -11.81
N THR A 101 -1.18 0.90 -13.03
CA THR A 101 -1.25 -0.54 -13.37
C THR A 101 0.16 -1.12 -13.52
N ALA A 102 0.26 -2.44 -13.69
CA ALA A 102 1.51 -3.13 -14.00
C ALA A 102 2.17 -2.61 -15.28
N SER A 103 1.39 -2.14 -16.26
CA SER A 103 1.92 -1.56 -17.50
C SER A 103 2.72 -0.27 -17.29
N ALA A 104 2.53 0.41 -16.15
CA ALA A 104 3.32 1.59 -15.77
C ALA A 104 4.68 1.23 -15.15
N VAL A 105 4.91 -0.05 -14.82
CA VAL A 105 6.18 -0.52 -14.26
C VAL A 105 7.11 -0.92 -15.40
N HIS A 106 8.09 -0.08 -15.68
CA HIS A 106 9.08 -0.31 -16.74
C HIS A 106 10.40 -0.92 -16.23
N GLU A 107 10.57 -0.98 -14.92
CA GLU A 107 11.78 -1.45 -14.26
C GLU A 107 11.63 -2.93 -13.92
N PRO A 108 12.67 -3.77 -14.15
CA PRO A 108 12.63 -5.17 -13.74
C PRO A 108 12.36 -5.30 -12.25
N ARG A 109 11.41 -6.15 -11.88
CA ARG A 109 11.17 -6.55 -10.50
C ARG A 109 11.94 -7.82 -10.16
N LEU A 110 11.98 -8.15 -8.88
CA LEU A 110 12.75 -9.28 -8.35
C LEU A 110 12.49 -10.59 -9.12
N TRP A 111 11.23 -10.93 -9.43
CA TRP A 111 10.91 -12.15 -10.18
C TRP A 111 11.30 -12.08 -11.66
N ASP A 112 11.38 -10.89 -12.27
CA ASP A 112 11.86 -10.73 -13.64
C ASP A 112 13.36 -11.03 -13.71
N ILE A 113 14.12 -10.50 -12.74
CA ILE A 113 15.56 -10.72 -12.58
C ILE A 113 15.83 -12.21 -12.30
N LEU A 114 15.06 -12.81 -11.39
CA LEU A 114 15.16 -14.24 -11.06
C LEU A 114 14.80 -15.12 -12.26
N GLY A 115 13.74 -14.78 -13.00
CA GLY A 115 13.35 -15.48 -14.21
C GLY A 115 14.44 -15.46 -15.29
N ALA A 116 15.08 -14.31 -15.50
CA ALA A 116 16.23 -14.19 -16.40
C ALA A 116 17.43 -15.05 -15.97
N ALA A 117 17.57 -15.34 -14.68
CA ALA A 117 18.55 -16.26 -14.11
C ALA A 117 18.10 -17.73 -14.08
N GLY A 118 16.97 -18.07 -14.73
CA GLY A 118 16.43 -19.42 -14.78
C GLY A 118 15.77 -19.90 -13.47
N ARG A 119 15.39 -18.97 -12.59
CA ARG A 119 14.73 -19.27 -11.31
C ARG A 119 13.22 -19.13 -11.42
N THR A 120 12.50 -20.01 -10.75
CA THR A 120 11.03 -20.06 -10.78
C THR A 120 10.45 -19.31 -9.59
N SER A 121 9.48 -18.43 -9.84
CA SER A 121 8.85 -17.59 -8.82
C SER A 121 7.35 -17.84 -8.70
N LEU A 122 6.84 -17.81 -7.47
CA LEU A 122 5.41 -17.79 -7.16
C LEU A 122 5.05 -16.43 -6.56
N VAL A 123 4.14 -15.70 -7.18
CA VAL A 123 3.77 -14.33 -6.80
C VAL A 123 2.26 -14.27 -6.55
N VAL A 124 1.83 -13.95 -5.33
CA VAL A 124 0.41 -13.94 -4.96
C VAL A 124 0.03 -12.60 -4.33
N GLY A 125 -0.96 -11.91 -4.91
CA GLY A 125 -1.55 -10.72 -4.31
C GLY A 125 -0.67 -9.46 -4.29
N VAL A 126 0.56 -9.54 -4.82
CA VAL A 126 1.50 -8.40 -4.84
C VAL A 126 0.89 -7.22 -5.61
N PRO A 127 0.76 -6.03 -4.99
CA PRO A 127 0.16 -4.86 -5.63
C PRO A 127 0.83 -4.46 -6.95
N GLN A 128 0.05 -3.82 -7.83
CA GLN A 128 0.52 -3.39 -9.16
C GLN A 128 0.99 -4.54 -10.07
N THR A 129 0.28 -5.67 -10.03
CA THR A 129 0.52 -6.83 -10.91
C THR A 129 -0.55 -7.01 -12.00
N TYR A 130 -1.61 -6.19 -12.00
CA TYR A 130 -2.62 -6.17 -13.07
C TYR A 130 -2.34 -5.04 -14.07
N PRO A 131 -2.43 -5.26 -15.40
CA PRO A 131 -2.71 -6.54 -16.05
C PRO A 131 -1.53 -7.50 -15.92
N VAL A 132 -1.85 -8.78 -15.78
CA VAL A 132 -0.87 -9.86 -15.60
C VAL A 132 0.15 -9.86 -16.73
N GLN A 133 1.43 -9.92 -16.37
CA GLN A 133 2.55 -10.09 -17.31
C GLN A 133 3.10 -11.52 -17.22
N PRO A 134 3.56 -12.11 -18.33
CA PRO A 134 4.24 -13.40 -18.31
C PRO A 134 5.50 -13.38 -17.46
N MET A 135 5.75 -14.46 -16.72
CA MET A 135 6.95 -14.63 -15.89
C MET A 135 7.30 -16.10 -15.73
N ASN A 136 8.53 -16.41 -15.31
CA ASN A 136 8.91 -17.79 -15.03
C ASN A 136 8.31 -18.28 -13.71
N GLY A 137 7.16 -18.96 -13.78
CA GLY A 137 6.45 -19.53 -12.63
C GLY A 137 4.97 -19.18 -12.63
N CYS A 138 4.42 -18.85 -11.46
CA CYS A 138 3.00 -18.54 -11.30
C CYS A 138 2.78 -17.16 -10.70
N LEU A 139 1.75 -16.47 -11.18
CA LEU A 139 1.29 -15.20 -10.64
C LEU A 139 -0.22 -15.25 -10.41
N ILE A 140 -0.67 -14.80 -9.24
CA ILE A 140 -2.04 -14.40 -8.97
C ILE A 140 -1.99 -12.90 -8.66
N SER A 141 -2.72 -12.11 -9.43
CA SER A 141 -2.68 -10.65 -9.34
C SER A 141 -3.36 -10.12 -8.05
N SER A 142 -3.37 -8.81 -7.89
CA SER A 142 -3.74 -8.13 -6.63
C SER A 142 -5.13 -7.50 -6.69
N PHE A 143 -5.47 -6.77 -5.62
CA PHE A 143 -6.67 -5.95 -5.48
C PHE A 143 -6.89 -4.88 -6.57
N LEU A 144 -5.90 -4.65 -7.44
CA LEU A 144 -6.03 -3.77 -8.61
C LEU A 144 -6.65 -4.47 -9.82
N THR A 145 -6.84 -5.78 -9.73
CA THR A 145 -7.53 -6.56 -10.76
C THR A 145 -9.03 -6.22 -10.72
N PRO A 146 -9.64 -5.80 -11.84
CA PRO A 146 -11.03 -5.36 -11.86
C PRO A 146 -12.04 -6.45 -11.43
N SER A 147 -11.82 -7.69 -11.86
CA SER A 147 -12.64 -8.86 -11.48
C SER A 147 -11.93 -10.15 -11.89
N THR A 148 -12.37 -11.28 -11.31
CA THR A 148 -11.90 -12.64 -11.67
C THR A 148 -12.39 -13.10 -13.05
N GLU A 149 -13.31 -12.36 -13.68
CA GLU A 149 -13.72 -12.58 -15.08
C GLU A 149 -12.64 -12.16 -16.08
N ARG A 150 -11.71 -11.29 -15.66
CA ARG A 150 -10.52 -10.92 -16.43
C ARG A 150 -9.38 -11.90 -16.14
N GLN A 151 -8.34 -11.89 -16.97
CA GLN A 151 -7.15 -12.65 -16.67
C GLN A 151 -6.47 -12.09 -15.42
N TYR A 152 -6.60 -12.80 -14.30
CA TYR A 152 -6.00 -12.46 -13.01
C TYR A 152 -4.84 -13.38 -12.63
N THR A 153 -4.50 -14.36 -13.48
CA THR A 153 -3.41 -15.32 -13.24
C THR A 153 -2.45 -15.48 -14.42
N HIS A 154 -1.23 -15.89 -14.09
CA HIS A 154 -0.24 -16.45 -15.02
C HIS A 154 0.24 -17.82 -14.50
N PRO A 155 0.28 -18.86 -15.35
CA PRO A 155 -0.46 -18.96 -16.61
C PRO A 155 -1.97 -18.80 -16.37
N ASN A 156 -2.74 -18.41 -17.40
CA ASN A 156 -4.18 -18.15 -17.25
C ASN A 156 -4.95 -19.39 -16.72
N ASP A 157 -4.51 -20.60 -17.07
CA ASP A 157 -5.16 -21.84 -16.66
C ASP A 157 -5.01 -22.15 -15.17
N LEU A 158 -4.13 -21.44 -14.45
CA LEU A 158 -4.02 -21.54 -12.99
C LEU A 158 -5.35 -21.25 -12.29
N ARG A 159 -6.23 -20.44 -12.90
CA ARG A 159 -7.57 -20.15 -12.36
C ARG A 159 -8.40 -21.41 -12.12
N TYR A 160 -8.30 -22.42 -13.00
CA TYR A 160 -9.05 -23.66 -12.84
C TYR A 160 -8.55 -24.52 -11.69
N GLU A 161 -7.27 -24.38 -11.35
CA GLU A 161 -6.69 -25.02 -10.18
C GLU A 161 -7.13 -24.34 -8.90
N ILE A 162 -7.18 -23.01 -8.89
CA ILE A 162 -7.74 -22.22 -7.80
C ILE A 162 -9.20 -22.58 -7.56
N ASP A 163 -10.01 -22.65 -8.62
CA ASP A 163 -11.43 -23.02 -8.52
C ASP A 163 -11.62 -24.41 -7.86
N ARG A 164 -10.74 -25.38 -8.18
CA ARG A 164 -10.76 -26.71 -7.54
C ARG A 164 -10.35 -26.64 -6.07
N VAL A 165 -9.33 -25.86 -5.72
CA VAL A 165 -8.87 -25.71 -4.33
C VAL A 165 -9.95 -25.05 -3.46
N LEU A 166 -10.77 -24.18 -4.06
CA LEU A 166 -11.82 -23.45 -3.38
C LEU A 166 -13.19 -24.13 -3.46
N ASP A 167 -13.28 -25.35 -4.00
CA ASP A 167 -14.53 -26.08 -4.20
C ASP A 167 -15.60 -25.25 -4.93
N GLY A 168 -15.18 -24.51 -5.95
CA GLY A 168 -16.04 -23.63 -6.76
C GLY A 168 -16.39 -22.28 -6.09
N ARG A 169 -15.93 -22.00 -4.88
CA ARG A 169 -16.05 -20.65 -4.28
C ARG A 169 -15.17 -19.66 -5.06
N PRO A 170 -15.66 -18.44 -5.34
CA PRO A 170 -14.89 -17.44 -6.09
C PRO A 170 -13.65 -17.00 -5.28
N TYR A 171 -12.55 -16.76 -5.99
CA TYR A 171 -11.34 -16.19 -5.42
C TYR A 171 -11.52 -14.68 -5.16
N ASP A 172 -11.13 -14.23 -3.97
CA ASP A 172 -11.31 -12.85 -3.54
C ASP A 172 -10.04 -12.00 -3.84
N LEU A 173 -10.17 -11.05 -4.77
CA LEU A 173 -9.11 -10.11 -5.17
C LEU A 173 -8.93 -8.95 -4.18
N ASP A 174 -9.98 -8.58 -3.46
CA ASP A 174 -9.99 -7.62 -2.35
C ASP A 174 -11.23 -7.85 -1.48
N VAL A 175 -11.33 -7.10 -0.38
CA VAL A 175 -12.54 -7.01 0.44
C VAL A 175 -13.52 -6.01 -0.19
N ALA A 176 -14.66 -6.50 -0.67
CA ALA A 176 -15.71 -5.65 -1.21
C ALA A 176 -16.22 -4.67 -0.14
N GLU A 177 -16.44 -3.41 -0.54
CA GLU A 177 -16.97 -2.35 0.33
C GLU A 177 -16.26 -2.23 1.68
N PHE A 178 -14.92 -2.40 1.73
CA PHE A 178 -14.18 -2.45 3.00
C PHE A 178 -14.31 -1.19 3.89
N ARG A 179 -14.86 -0.09 3.36
CA ARG A 179 -15.18 1.15 4.09
C ARG A 179 -16.61 1.22 4.63
N THR A 180 -17.35 0.11 4.57
CA THR A 180 -18.73 0.03 5.07
C THR A 180 -18.82 0.36 6.56
N GLU A 181 -20.00 0.84 6.99
CA GLU A 181 -20.36 0.98 8.40
C GLU A 181 -20.85 -0.35 9.01
N ASP A 182 -21.22 -1.34 8.20
CA ASP A 182 -21.52 -2.70 8.67
C ASP A 182 -20.20 -3.44 9.02
N LYS A 183 -19.80 -3.32 10.28
CA LYS A 183 -18.52 -3.87 10.77
C LYS A 183 -18.52 -5.39 10.89
N ASP A 184 -19.68 -6.01 11.12
CA ASP A 184 -19.80 -7.47 11.15
C ASP A 184 -19.64 -8.06 9.75
N TYR A 185 -20.26 -7.43 8.74
CA TYR A 185 -20.02 -7.76 7.34
C TYR A 185 -18.53 -7.63 7.00
N LEU A 186 -17.92 -6.50 7.36
CA LEU A 186 -16.50 -6.24 7.09
C LEU A 186 -15.60 -7.34 7.65
N LEU A 187 -15.79 -7.72 8.92
CA LEU A 187 -14.99 -8.79 9.53
C LEU A 187 -15.18 -10.11 8.80
N ARG A 188 -16.43 -10.52 8.54
CA ARG A 188 -16.68 -11.77 7.81
C ARG A 188 -15.96 -11.80 6.46
N GLN A 189 -16.03 -10.71 5.69
CA GLN A 189 -15.35 -10.65 4.38
C GLN A 189 -13.82 -10.71 4.50
N ILE A 190 -13.22 -10.04 5.49
CA ILE A 190 -11.78 -10.08 5.72
C ILE A 190 -11.32 -11.52 6.05
N TYR A 191 -12.01 -12.20 6.98
CA TYR A 191 -11.66 -13.57 7.36
C TYR A 191 -11.88 -14.56 6.22
N GLU A 192 -12.99 -14.44 5.47
CA GLU A 192 -13.30 -15.29 4.32
C GLU A 192 -12.26 -15.15 3.20
N MET A 193 -11.90 -13.91 2.83
CA MET A 193 -10.85 -13.66 1.84
C MET A 193 -9.52 -14.29 2.29
N THR A 194 -9.14 -14.07 3.55
CA THR A 194 -7.89 -14.59 4.10
C THR A 194 -7.88 -16.12 4.08
N GLU A 195 -8.96 -16.77 4.51
CA GLU A 195 -9.10 -18.23 4.49
C GLU A 195 -8.89 -18.81 3.09
N LYS A 196 -9.63 -18.31 2.10
CA LYS A 196 -9.51 -18.75 0.70
C LYS A 196 -8.10 -18.51 0.15
N ARG A 197 -7.52 -17.34 0.41
CA ARG A 197 -6.17 -17.00 -0.07
C ARG A 197 -5.12 -17.92 0.52
N PHE A 198 -5.16 -18.18 1.82
CA PHE A 198 -4.21 -19.08 2.46
C PHE A 198 -4.41 -20.54 2.05
N ALA A 199 -5.63 -20.97 1.72
CA ALA A 199 -5.87 -22.29 1.10
C ALA A 199 -5.15 -22.41 -0.25
N VAL A 200 -5.26 -21.40 -1.11
CA VAL A 200 -4.55 -21.33 -2.40
C VAL A 200 -3.03 -21.25 -2.20
N ILE A 201 -2.55 -20.41 -1.28
CA ILE A 201 -1.12 -20.27 -0.99
C ILE A 201 -0.51 -21.59 -0.54
N ARG A 202 -1.15 -22.31 0.40
CA ARG A 202 -0.71 -23.64 0.84
C ARG A 202 -0.62 -24.62 -0.32
N HIS A 203 -1.63 -24.63 -1.17
CA HIS A 203 -1.67 -25.48 -2.36
C HIS A 203 -0.50 -25.17 -3.31
N LEU A 204 -0.25 -23.89 -3.62
CA LEU A 204 0.84 -23.49 -4.49
C LEU A 204 2.21 -23.85 -3.93
N LEU A 205 2.45 -23.60 -2.64
CA LEU A 205 3.73 -23.91 -1.99
C LEU A 205 4.05 -25.41 -1.99
N ARG A 206 3.02 -26.26 -1.93
CA ARG A 206 3.15 -27.73 -1.92
C ARG A 206 3.29 -28.32 -3.33
N GLU A 207 2.49 -27.84 -4.29
CA GLU A 207 2.34 -28.50 -5.59
C GLU A 207 3.16 -27.87 -6.72
N LYS A 208 3.63 -26.63 -6.57
CA LYS A 208 4.38 -25.93 -7.62
C LYS A 208 5.88 -25.90 -7.34
N PRO A 209 6.75 -25.98 -8.36
CA PRO A 209 8.17 -25.74 -8.17
C PRO A 209 8.45 -24.25 -7.94
N TRP A 210 9.36 -23.93 -7.01
CA TRP A 210 9.72 -22.54 -6.73
C TRP A 210 11.13 -22.41 -6.13
N ASP A 211 11.85 -21.36 -6.54
CA ASP A 211 13.05 -20.84 -5.89
C ASP A 211 12.72 -19.62 -5.02
N PHE A 212 11.72 -18.83 -5.44
CA PHE A 212 11.24 -17.63 -4.74
C PHE A 212 9.71 -17.65 -4.62
N PHE A 213 9.20 -17.37 -3.42
CA PHE A 213 7.77 -17.21 -3.18
C PHE A 213 7.53 -15.86 -2.50
N ILE A 214 6.53 -15.12 -2.95
CA ILE A 214 6.03 -13.93 -2.27
C ILE A 214 4.50 -13.92 -2.27
N SER A 215 3.92 -13.65 -1.10
CA SER A 215 2.49 -13.36 -0.95
C SER A 215 2.28 -12.08 -0.16
N VAL A 216 1.38 -11.21 -0.63
CA VAL A 216 0.97 -10.00 0.13
C VAL A 216 -0.46 -10.18 0.64
N GLU A 217 -0.62 -10.08 1.96
CA GLU A 217 -1.91 -10.14 2.65
C GLU A 217 -2.48 -8.74 2.85
N ILE A 218 -3.48 -8.38 2.03
CA ILE A 218 -4.13 -7.05 2.04
C ILE A 218 -5.18 -6.93 3.15
N GLY A 219 -5.69 -8.04 3.69
CA GLY A 219 -6.73 -8.03 4.72
C GLY A 219 -6.29 -7.31 5.99
N LEU A 220 -4.98 -7.25 6.24
CA LEU A 220 -4.41 -6.50 7.36
C LEU A 220 -4.58 -4.98 7.19
N ASP A 221 -4.34 -4.45 6.00
CA ASP A 221 -4.63 -3.05 5.69
C ASP A 221 -6.14 -2.75 5.79
N ARG A 222 -6.98 -3.67 5.28
CA ARG A 222 -8.44 -3.51 5.31
C ARG A 222 -8.99 -3.49 6.74
N ILE A 223 -8.50 -4.35 7.63
CA ILE A 223 -8.94 -4.34 9.02
C ILE A 223 -8.45 -3.10 9.75
N HIS A 224 -7.23 -2.61 9.48
CA HIS A 224 -6.76 -1.35 10.05
C HIS A 224 -7.65 -0.19 9.61
N HIS A 225 -7.97 -0.07 8.32
CA HIS A 225 -8.88 0.97 7.83
C HIS A 225 -10.26 0.92 8.46
N GLY A 226 -10.83 -0.29 8.61
CA GLY A 226 -12.19 -0.46 9.11
C GLY A 226 -12.36 -0.36 10.61
N MET A 227 -11.32 -0.77 11.37
CA MET A 227 -11.47 -1.14 12.78
C MET A 227 -10.55 -0.40 13.76
N TRP A 228 -9.58 0.41 13.31
CA TRP A 228 -8.58 1.02 14.21
C TRP A 228 -9.18 1.77 15.40
N LYS A 229 -10.24 2.55 15.16
CA LYS A 229 -10.91 3.36 16.21
C LYS A 229 -11.45 2.52 17.38
N PHE A 230 -11.79 1.26 17.13
CA PHE A 230 -12.36 0.36 18.14
C PHE A 230 -11.28 -0.26 19.03
N TRP A 231 -10.05 -0.39 18.51
CA TRP A 231 -8.94 -1.01 19.20
C TRP A 231 -8.04 -0.01 19.94
N ASP A 232 -7.65 1.08 19.27
CA ASP A 232 -6.72 2.06 19.84
C ASP A 232 -7.44 2.97 20.86
N THR A 233 -7.13 2.78 22.14
CA THR A 233 -7.71 3.53 23.26
C THR A 233 -7.36 5.02 23.24
N GLN A 234 -6.34 5.42 22.47
CA GLN A 234 -5.95 6.82 22.27
C GLN A 234 -6.62 7.46 21.05
N HIS A 235 -7.43 6.71 20.29
CA HIS A 235 -8.15 7.25 19.14
C HIS A 235 -9.28 8.20 19.62
N PRO A 236 -9.45 9.41 19.04
CA PRO A 236 -10.46 10.38 19.51
C PRO A 236 -11.91 9.87 19.47
N LYS A 237 -12.18 8.89 18.60
CA LYS A 237 -13.49 8.23 18.46
C LYS A 237 -13.56 6.85 19.13
N HIS A 238 -12.63 6.54 20.03
CA HIS A 238 -12.67 5.28 20.78
C HIS A 238 -13.76 5.31 21.84
N GLU A 239 -14.52 4.23 21.94
CA GLU A 239 -15.54 4.02 22.97
C GLU A 239 -15.16 2.79 23.80
N PRO A 240 -14.89 2.95 25.12
CA PRO A 240 -14.57 1.81 25.98
C PRO A 240 -15.69 0.77 26.01
N GLY A 241 -15.34 -0.52 26.01
CA GLY A 241 -16.30 -1.62 26.05
C GLY A 241 -17.07 -1.86 24.75
N ASN A 242 -16.63 -1.26 23.63
CA ASN A 242 -17.21 -1.53 22.33
C ASN A 242 -16.98 -3.00 21.91
N ALA A 243 -17.90 -3.54 21.09
CA ALA A 243 -17.89 -4.95 20.68
C ALA A 243 -16.69 -5.36 19.79
N TYR A 244 -15.95 -4.39 19.25
CA TYR A 244 -14.92 -4.62 18.23
C TYR A 244 -13.48 -4.42 18.75
N GLN A 245 -13.29 -4.23 20.05
CA GLN A 245 -11.97 -3.99 20.66
C GLN A 245 -10.95 -5.10 20.35
N GLU A 246 -11.41 -6.36 20.20
CA GLU A 246 -10.56 -7.51 19.88
C GLU A 246 -10.49 -7.82 18.38
N ALA A 247 -11.14 -7.03 17.51
CA ALA A 247 -11.21 -7.32 16.08
C ALA A 247 -9.83 -7.38 15.42
N ILE A 248 -9.00 -6.36 15.63
CA ILE A 248 -7.63 -6.30 15.09
C ILE A 248 -6.73 -7.36 15.76
N PRO A 249 -6.62 -7.44 17.11
CA PRO A 249 -5.80 -8.46 17.75
C PRO A 249 -6.16 -9.90 17.39
N SER A 250 -7.45 -10.22 17.22
CA SER A 250 -7.90 -11.55 16.80
C SER A 250 -7.49 -11.86 15.37
N TYR A 251 -7.55 -10.87 14.48
CA TYR A 251 -7.12 -11.07 13.09
C TYR A 251 -5.60 -11.23 12.97
N TYR A 252 -4.80 -10.48 13.74
CA TYR A 252 -3.35 -10.73 13.82
C TYR A 252 -3.03 -12.15 14.30
N GLN A 253 -3.72 -12.65 15.33
CA GLN A 253 -3.54 -14.03 15.80
C GLN A 253 -3.95 -15.05 14.73
N TYR A 254 -5.05 -14.80 14.02
CA TYR A 254 -5.47 -15.66 12.91
C TYR A 254 -4.42 -15.69 11.79
N LEU A 255 -3.89 -14.53 11.39
CA LEU A 255 -2.79 -14.44 10.42
C LEU A 255 -1.53 -15.14 10.91
N ASP A 256 -1.14 -14.96 12.17
CA ASP A 256 0.00 -15.64 12.78
C ASP A 256 -0.13 -17.17 12.70
N GLN A 257 -1.33 -17.71 12.97
CA GLN A 257 -1.62 -19.13 12.80
C GLN A 257 -1.52 -19.59 11.34
N GLN A 258 -2.05 -18.80 10.40
CA GLN A 258 -1.95 -19.12 8.98
C GLN A 258 -0.48 -19.13 8.50
N ILE A 259 0.33 -18.18 8.95
CA ILE A 259 1.77 -18.11 8.67
C ILE A 259 2.50 -19.30 9.32
N GLY A 260 2.21 -19.60 10.59
CA GLY A 260 2.77 -20.78 11.28
C GLY A 260 2.55 -22.07 10.49
N ALA A 261 1.32 -22.29 10.02
CA ALA A 261 1.00 -23.46 9.20
C ALA A 261 1.76 -23.50 7.86
N LEU A 262 2.19 -22.35 7.31
CA LEU A 262 3.08 -22.30 6.15
C LEU A 262 4.52 -22.60 6.53
N LEU A 263 5.01 -22.03 7.64
CA LEU A 263 6.37 -22.26 8.15
C LEU A 263 6.64 -23.74 8.40
N ASP A 264 5.66 -24.48 8.93
CA ASP A 264 5.76 -25.92 9.18
C ASP A 264 6.00 -26.77 7.91
N THR A 265 5.77 -26.20 6.72
CA THR A 265 5.99 -26.87 5.43
C THR A 265 7.37 -26.57 4.82
N LEU A 266 8.13 -25.65 5.41
CA LEU A 266 9.43 -25.21 4.89
C LEU A 266 10.57 -26.06 5.43
N ASP A 267 11.68 -26.10 4.69
CA ASP A 267 12.90 -26.79 5.12
C ASP A 267 13.95 -25.81 5.67
N ASP A 268 14.96 -26.34 6.36
CA ASP A 268 16.09 -25.57 6.91
C ASP A 268 16.95 -24.86 5.84
N ASN A 269 16.72 -25.13 4.55
CA ASN A 269 17.42 -24.48 3.43
C ASN A 269 16.61 -23.31 2.84
N THR A 270 15.52 -22.92 3.49
CA THR A 270 14.62 -21.83 3.08
C THR A 270 14.85 -20.59 3.95
N VAL A 271 15.07 -19.44 3.30
CA VAL A 271 15.14 -18.13 3.99
C VAL A 271 13.73 -17.55 4.05
N VAL A 272 13.31 -17.13 5.25
CA VAL A 272 12.01 -16.52 5.50
C VAL A 272 12.18 -15.02 5.75
N LEU A 273 11.38 -14.21 5.06
CA LEU A 273 11.24 -12.78 5.30
C LEU A 273 9.78 -12.46 5.62
N VAL A 274 9.57 -11.62 6.64
CA VAL A 274 8.29 -10.97 6.90
C VAL A 274 8.52 -9.48 6.74
N VAL A 275 7.77 -8.85 5.84
CA VAL A 275 7.96 -7.45 5.47
C VAL A 275 6.64 -6.71 5.42
N SER A 276 6.70 -5.40 5.63
CA SER A 276 5.58 -4.49 5.43
C SER A 276 5.99 -3.37 4.48
N ASP A 277 5.06 -2.91 3.69
CA ASP A 277 5.20 -1.77 2.80
C ASP A 277 5.13 -0.43 3.56
N HIS A 278 4.23 -0.33 4.54
CA HIS A 278 4.11 0.80 5.46
C HIS A 278 3.50 0.38 6.80
N GLY A 279 3.38 1.33 7.73
CA GLY A 279 2.68 1.12 9.00
C GLY A 279 1.29 1.77 9.00
N ALA A 280 0.68 1.78 10.19
CA ALA A 280 -0.57 2.46 10.49
C ALA A 280 -0.44 3.22 11.81
N LYS A 281 -1.28 4.25 11.97
CA LYS A 281 -1.45 5.02 13.21
C LYS A 281 -2.89 5.53 13.30
N ARG A 282 -3.32 5.95 14.48
CA ARG A 282 -4.62 6.60 14.66
C ARG A 282 -4.79 7.81 13.75
N MET A 283 -6.01 7.99 13.28
CA MET A 283 -6.45 9.19 12.58
C MET A 283 -7.02 10.17 13.60
N GLU A 284 -6.30 11.28 13.83
CA GLU A 284 -6.75 12.32 14.77
C GLU A 284 -7.80 13.24 14.14
N GLY A 285 -7.69 13.46 12.83
CA GLY A 285 -8.62 14.29 12.05
C GLY A 285 -8.31 14.22 10.56
N GLY A 286 -9.07 14.99 9.77
CA GLY A 286 -8.84 15.16 8.33
C GLY A 286 -8.48 16.62 8.02
N PHE A 287 -7.55 16.82 7.08
CA PHE A 287 -7.15 18.15 6.61
C PHE A 287 -7.51 18.33 5.14
N ALA A 288 -8.41 19.27 4.85
CA ALA A 288 -8.87 19.55 3.49
C ALA A 288 -7.92 20.53 2.79
N ILE A 289 -6.83 20.01 2.19
CA ILE A 289 -5.78 20.84 1.56
C ILE A 289 -6.32 21.84 0.54
N ASN A 290 -7.31 21.47 -0.26
CA ASN A 290 -7.88 22.38 -1.26
C ASN A 290 -8.72 23.50 -0.63
N GLU A 291 -9.36 23.23 0.49
CA GLU A 291 -10.07 24.26 1.24
C GLU A 291 -9.08 25.23 1.90
N TRP A 292 -7.98 24.72 2.46
CA TRP A 292 -6.90 25.57 2.96
C TRP A 292 -6.29 26.43 1.83
N LEU A 293 -5.94 25.84 0.69
CA LEU A 293 -5.44 26.59 -0.47
C LEU A 293 -6.42 27.68 -0.93
N ARG A 294 -7.73 27.42 -0.83
CA ARG A 294 -8.77 28.41 -1.18
C ARG A 294 -8.83 29.57 -0.20
N GLN A 295 -8.83 29.28 1.11
CA GLN A 295 -8.80 30.30 2.17
C GLN A 295 -7.54 31.17 2.09
N GLU A 296 -6.42 30.56 1.71
CA GLU A 296 -5.12 31.21 1.51
C GLU A 296 -5.01 32.00 0.19
N GLY A 297 -6.06 32.00 -0.64
CA GLY A 297 -6.13 32.68 -1.94
C GLY A 297 -5.30 32.03 -3.06
N LEU A 298 -4.80 30.82 -2.84
CA LEU A 298 -3.96 30.06 -3.78
C LEU A 298 -4.76 29.21 -4.76
N LEU A 299 -6.00 28.88 -4.40
CA LEU A 299 -6.97 28.18 -5.24
C LEU A 299 -8.22 29.04 -5.37
N VAL A 300 -8.64 29.34 -6.60
CA VAL A 300 -9.78 30.23 -6.85
C VAL A 300 -10.86 29.46 -7.58
N LEU A 301 -12.09 29.51 -7.07
CA LEU A 301 -13.26 28.97 -7.74
C LEU A 301 -13.97 30.07 -8.53
N LYS A 302 -14.61 29.70 -9.64
CA LYS A 302 -15.46 30.62 -10.41
C LYS A 302 -16.71 31.02 -9.65
N GLU A 303 -17.27 30.07 -8.91
CA GLU A 303 -18.41 30.28 -8.02
C GLU A 303 -18.16 29.59 -6.68
N GLU A 304 -18.60 30.22 -5.59
CA GLU A 304 -18.58 29.60 -4.28
C GLU A 304 -19.58 28.42 -4.20
N PRO A 305 -19.23 27.31 -3.54
CA PRO A 305 -20.13 26.18 -3.39
C PRO A 305 -21.44 26.60 -2.70
N ARG A 306 -22.58 26.28 -3.33
CA ARG A 306 -23.92 26.67 -2.84
C ARG A 306 -24.45 25.80 -1.70
N TYR A 307 -23.78 24.70 -1.38
CA TYR A 307 -24.22 23.71 -0.39
C TYR A 307 -23.24 23.68 0.77
N GLU A 308 -23.76 23.55 1.98
CA GLU A 308 -22.96 23.31 3.18
C GLU A 308 -22.36 21.90 3.17
N GLY A 309 -21.12 21.77 3.65
CA GLY A 309 -20.43 20.50 3.81
C GLY A 309 -19.34 20.22 2.76
N LEU A 310 -18.90 18.97 2.70
CA LEU A 310 -17.79 18.56 1.84
C LEU A 310 -18.25 18.41 0.39
N VAL A 311 -17.68 19.23 -0.49
CA VAL A 311 -17.87 19.12 -1.95
C VAL A 311 -16.63 18.46 -2.57
N PRO A 312 -16.78 17.35 -3.31
CA PRO A 312 -15.68 16.75 -4.07
C PRO A 312 -15.04 17.78 -5.00
N PHE A 313 -13.72 17.79 -5.09
CA PHE A 313 -12.98 18.76 -5.91
C PHE A 313 -13.37 18.68 -7.39
N GLU A 314 -13.71 17.49 -7.89
CA GLU A 314 -14.16 17.28 -9.26
C GLU A 314 -15.55 17.87 -9.56
N LYS A 315 -16.27 18.35 -8.54
CA LYS A 315 -17.61 18.96 -8.66
C LYS A 315 -17.59 20.48 -8.55
N VAL A 316 -16.43 21.11 -8.37
CA VAL A 316 -16.31 22.58 -8.33
C VAL A 316 -15.67 23.09 -9.62
N GLU A 317 -16.02 24.32 -10.01
CA GLU A 317 -15.41 24.99 -11.16
C GLU A 317 -14.24 25.87 -10.70
N VAL A 318 -13.03 25.49 -11.08
CA VAL A 318 -11.81 26.24 -10.76
C VAL A 318 -11.59 27.35 -11.78
N ASP A 319 -11.26 28.56 -11.30
CA ASP A 319 -10.72 29.65 -12.09
C ASP A 319 -9.20 29.47 -12.23
N TRP A 320 -8.80 28.74 -13.28
CA TRP A 320 -7.39 28.37 -13.49
C TRP A 320 -6.48 29.57 -13.74
N GLU A 321 -6.97 30.64 -14.38
CA GLU A 321 -6.16 31.84 -14.66
C GLU A 321 -5.72 32.57 -13.38
N LYS A 322 -6.46 32.36 -12.27
CA LYS A 322 -6.15 32.94 -10.96
C LYS A 322 -5.64 31.93 -9.93
N THR A 323 -5.63 30.64 -10.27
CA THR A 323 -5.22 29.58 -9.35
C THR A 323 -3.72 29.36 -9.43
N THR A 324 -3.05 29.44 -8.28
CA THR A 324 -1.60 29.21 -8.13
C THR A 324 -1.29 27.73 -7.93
N ALA A 325 -2.04 27.05 -7.07
CA ALA A 325 -1.81 25.65 -6.71
C ALA A 325 -3.11 24.93 -6.38
N TRP A 326 -3.13 23.60 -6.59
CA TRP A 326 -4.25 22.74 -6.23
C TRP A 326 -3.77 21.37 -5.81
N GLY A 327 -4.54 20.70 -4.96
CA GLY A 327 -4.30 19.33 -4.56
C GLY A 327 -5.15 18.33 -5.32
N SER A 328 -4.57 17.18 -5.67
CA SER A 328 -5.32 16.07 -6.27
C SER A 328 -4.69 14.70 -6.05
N GLY A 329 -5.55 13.68 -6.04
CA GLY A 329 -5.16 12.29 -6.23
C GLY A 329 -4.64 11.53 -4.99
N GLY A 330 -4.94 11.93 -3.76
CA GLY A 330 -4.78 10.99 -2.64
C GLY A 330 -4.63 11.60 -1.25
N TYR A 331 -4.58 10.70 -0.28
CA TYR A 331 -4.69 10.96 1.16
C TYR A 331 -3.46 11.61 1.82
N TYR A 332 -2.36 11.80 1.09
CA TYR A 332 -1.08 12.34 1.58
C TYR A 332 -0.76 13.74 1.03
N GLY A 333 -1.78 14.48 0.57
CA GLY A 333 -1.67 15.92 0.29
C GLY A 333 -0.76 16.29 -0.88
N ARG A 334 -0.91 15.66 -2.05
CA ARG A 334 -0.17 16.09 -3.25
C ARG A 334 -0.66 17.43 -3.74
N VAL A 335 0.26 18.39 -3.86
CA VAL A 335 -0.01 19.73 -4.38
C VAL A 335 0.71 19.93 -5.71
N PHE A 336 -0.03 20.42 -6.70
CA PHE A 336 0.45 20.78 -8.03
C PHE A 336 0.46 22.31 -8.16
N MET A 337 1.39 22.84 -8.96
CA MET A 337 1.50 24.27 -9.23
C MET A 337 1.12 24.56 -10.67
N ASN A 338 0.34 25.62 -10.88
CA ASN A 338 -0.21 26.00 -12.18
C ASN A 338 0.77 26.94 -12.90
N VAL A 339 1.73 26.38 -13.64
CA VAL A 339 2.87 27.15 -14.17
C VAL A 339 2.64 27.54 -15.62
N ALA A 340 2.85 28.81 -15.94
CA ALA A 340 2.74 29.38 -17.27
C ALA A 340 3.65 28.65 -18.27
N GLY A 341 3.08 28.22 -19.39
CA GLY A 341 3.77 27.45 -20.42
C GLY A 341 3.92 25.95 -20.13
N ARG A 342 3.48 25.47 -18.96
CA ARG A 342 3.41 24.05 -18.61
C ARG A 342 1.98 23.57 -18.48
N GLU A 343 1.19 24.23 -17.64
CA GLU A 343 -0.25 24.02 -17.53
C GLU A 343 -1.02 24.92 -18.52
N PRO A 344 -2.20 24.48 -19.05
CA PRO A 344 -2.91 25.19 -20.12
C PRO A 344 -3.25 26.67 -19.83
N LEU A 345 -3.61 26.98 -18.58
CA LEU A 345 -3.94 28.32 -18.08
C LEU A 345 -3.04 28.68 -16.89
N GLY A 346 -1.74 28.39 -17.02
CA GLY A 346 -0.75 28.59 -15.97
C GLY A 346 -0.65 30.03 -15.45
N ALA A 347 -1.01 30.24 -14.19
CA ALA A 347 -0.98 31.55 -13.52
C ALA A 347 0.40 31.93 -12.97
N VAL A 348 1.25 30.96 -12.62
CA VAL A 348 2.58 31.20 -12.05
C VAL A 348 3.61 31.41 -13.18
N PRO A 349 4.25 32.57 -13.32
CA PRO A 349 5.30 32.75 -14.31
C PRO A 349 6.43 31.74 -14.12
N ALA A 350 6.93 31.13 -15.20
CA ALA A 350 7.96 30.09 -15.12
C ALA A 350 9.24 30.54 -14.37
N ARG A 351 9.62 31.82 -14.49
CA ARG A 351 10.76 32.43 -13.78
C ARG A 351 10.57 32.49 -12.25
N ASP A 352 9.32 32.51 -11.78
CA ASP A 352 8.97 32.69 -10.37
C ASP A 352 8.66 31.34 -9.70
N TYR A 353 8.65 30.24 -10.47
CA TYR A 353 8.29 28.90 -10.02
C TYR A 353 8.99 28.49 -8.72
N GLU A 354 10.30 28.67 -8.63
CA GLU A 354 11.08 28.28 -7.45
C GLU A 354 10.75 29.11 -6.22
N ALA A 355 10.59 30.43 -6.38
CA ALA A 355 10.25 31.33 -5.30
C ALA A 355 8.87 31.00 -4.73
N VAL A 356 7.85 30.88 -5.59
CA VAL A 356 6.47 30.53 -5.19
C VAL A 356 6.42 29.14 -4.56
N ARG A 357 7.20 28.18 -5.08
CA ARG A 357 7.26 26.82 -4.53
C ARG A 357 7.87 26.79 -3.13
N ASN A 358 8.92 27.58 -2.88
CA ASN A 358 9.53 27.71 -1.55
C ASN A 358 8.58 28.35 -0.55
N GLU A 359 7.87 29.41 -0.96
CA GLU A 359 6.87 30.08 -0.12
C GLU A 359 5.73 29.12 0.23
N LEU A 360 5.19 28.40 -0.75
CA LEU A 360 4.13 27.42 -0.56
C LEU A 360 4.55 26.30 0.40
N LYS A 361 5.77 25.76 0.25
CA LYS A 361 6.34 24.78 1.18
C LYS A 361 6.37 25.32 2.61
N ALA A 362 6.89 26.53 2.81
CA ALA A 362 6.97 27.15 4.14
C ALA A 362 5.57 27.37 4.75
N ARG A 363 4.59 27.80 3.95
CA ARG A 363 3.19 27.96 4.40
C ARG A 363 2.57 26.63 4.82
N ILE A 364 2.79 25.56 4.06
CA ILE A 364 2.31 24.22 4.41
C ILE A 364 2.95 23.72 5.72
N GLU A 365 4.25 23.94 5.91
CA GLU A 365 4.97 23.53 7.12
C GLU A 365 4.56 24.36 8.35
N ALA A 366 4.04 25.56 8.14
CA ALA A 366 3.51 26.44 9.19
C ALA A 366 2.03 26.18 9.53
N ILE A 367 1.35 25.25 8.86
CA ILE A 367 -0.07 24.95 9.12
C ILE A 367 -0.28 24.56 10.59
N GLN A 368 -1.31 25.14 11.18
CA GLN A 368 -1.76 24.87 12.53
C GLN A 368 -3.04 24.02 12.53
N ASP A 369 -3.28 23.29 13.61
CA ASP A 369 -4.52 22.56 13.84
C ASP A 369 -5.66 23.51 14.24
N ASP A 370 -6.85 22.96 14.48
CA ASP A 370 -8.04 23.69 14.91
C ASP A 370 -7.90 24.35 16.30
N GLN A 371 -6.81 24.06 17.02
CA GLN A 371 -6.46 24.65 18.31
C GLN A 371 -5.30 25.65 18.21
N GLY A 372 -4.83 25.97 16.99
CA GLY A 372 -3.72 26.89 16.74
C GLY A 372 -2.34 26.29 17.05
N ARG A 373 -2.23 24.98 17.27
CA ARG A 373 -0.96 24.30 17.52
C ARG A 373 -0.33 23.87 16.20
N PRO A 374 1.00 23.89 16.04
CA PRO A 374 1.65 23.40 14.82
C PRO A 374 1.27 21.94 14.53
N MET A 375 0.82 21.64 13.31
CA MET A 375 0.46 20.26 12.92
C MET A 375 1.69 19.35 12.74
N GLY A 376 2.89 19.94 12.63
CA GLY A 376 4.11 19.20 12.28
C GLY A 376 4.11 18.70 10.83
N SER A 377 3.39 19.39 9.94
CA SER A 377 3.36 19.10 8.51
C SER A 377 4.76 19.18 7.90
N VAL A 378 5.08 18.23 7.02
CA VAL A 378 6.32 18.23 6.24
C VAL A 378 5.94 18.21 4.77
N ALA A 379 6.46 19.18 4.01
CA ALA A 379 6.26 19.25 2.57
C ALA A 379 7.55 18.88 1.85
N PHE A 380 7.50 17.92 0.93
CA PHE A 380 8.67 17.52 0.16
C PHE A 380 8.58 18.02 -1.27
N LYS A 381 9.67 18.58 -1.77
CA LYS A 381 9.86 18.72 -3.21
C LYS A 381 10.34 17.38 -3.79
N PRO A 382 9.91 16.99 -4.99
CA PRO A 382 10.31 15.71 -5.58
C PRO A 382 11.83 15.47 -5.61
N GLU A 383 12.63 16.50 -5.90
CA GLU A 383 14.09 16.41 -5.99
C GLU A 383 14.81 16.30 -4.64
N GLU A 384 14.12 16.58 -3.53
CA GLU A 384 14.66 16.39 -2.18
C GLU A 384 14.62 14.91 -1.77
N VAL A 385 13.80 14.10 -2.46
CA VAL A 385 13.46 12.73 -2.02
C VAL A 385 13.78 11.69 -3.08
N TYR A 386 13.67 12.01 -4.36
CA TYR A 386 13.80 11.05 -5.45
C TYR A 386 15.11 11.21 -6.21
N ARG A 387 15.70 10.08 -6.63
CA ARG A 387 16.95 10.10 -7.42
C ARG A 387 16.72 10.57 -8.85
N ARG A 388 15.52 10.31 -9.37
CA ARG A 388 15.05 10.72 -10.70
C ARG A 388 13.58 11.08 -10.59
N ILE A 389 13.11 12.00 -11.43
CA ILE A 389 11.70 12.40 -11.48
C ILE A 389 11.23 12.12 -12.88
N ARG A 390 10.50 11.01 -13.07
CA ARG A 390 9.80 10.74 -14.31
C ARG A 390 8.45 11.43 -14.24
N THR A 391 8.34 12.56 -14.92
CA THR A 391 7.06 13.21 -15.14
C THR A 391 6.25 12.42 -16.17
N PRO A 392 4.92 12.30 -15.98
CA PRO A 392 4.02 11.91 -17.06
C PRO A 392 4.23 12.86 -18.25
N GLN A 393 4.44 12.31 -19.45
CA GLN A 393 4.61 13.08 -20.69
C GLN A 393 3.27 13.50 -21.28
#